data_AF-A0A5E4EY40-F1
#
_entry.id   AF-A0A5E4EY40-F1
#
_cell.length_a   1.000
_cell.length_b   1.000
_cell.length_c   1.000
_cell.angle_alpha   90.00
_cell.angle_beta   90.00
_cell.angle_gamma   90.00
#
_symmetry.space_group_name_H-M   'P 1'
#
loop_
_entity.id
_entity.type
_entity.pdbx_description
1 polymer ?
#
loop_
_entity_poly.entity_id
_entity_poly.type
_entity_poly.pdbx_seq_one_letter_code
_entity_poly.pdbx_strand_id
1 'polypeptide(L)'
;MAMPDYAMDIVDPSLLIERDVADVDDGRYQNDMRARPITSYQDGSPIQTKRLEDCLVSVMQIGLSCSAISPTERKQMYVVVNKMKATRDSYLNLRRRSQQYAR
;
A
#
# COMPACT_ATOMS: atom_id res chain seq x y z
N MET A 1 -12.60 19.61 -6.76
CA MET A 1 -12.71 18.15 -6.98
C MET A 1 -12.94 17.49 -5.63
N ALA A 2 -14.18 17.07 -5.36
CA ALA A 2 -14.55 16.42 -4.12
C ALA A 2 -14.70 14.92 -4.40
N MET A 3 -13.79 14.11 -3.86
CA MET A 3 -14.16 12.76 -3.45
C MET A 3 -13.57 12.53 -2.06
N PRO A 4 -14.28 12.94 -1.00
CA PRO A 4 -13.89 12.60 0.37
C PRO A 4 -14.49 11.25 0.80
N ASP A 5 -15.72 10.93 0.38
CA ASP A 5 -16.50 9.86 1.04
C ASP A 5 -16.56 8.53 0.26
N TYR A 6 -16.44 8.57 -1.06
CA TYR A 6 -16.60 7.39 -1.95
C TYR A 6 -15.27 6.73 -2.33
N ALA A 7 -14.14 7.24 -1.84
CA ALA A 7 -12.83 6.66 -2.13
C ALA A 7 -12.73 5.22 -1.58
N MET A 8 -13.37 4.96 -0.43
CA MET A 8 -13.41 3.63 0.19
C MET A 8 -14.25 2.63 -0.61
N ASP A 9 -15.21 3.09 -1.41
CA ASP A 9 -16.05 2.23 -2.25
C ASP A 9 -15.31 1.69 -3.48
N ILE A 10 -14.18 2.32 -3.85
CA ILE A 10 -13.36 1.93 -5.00
C ILE A 10 -12.15 1.07 -4.56
N VAL A 11 -11.75 1.18 -3.29
CA VAL A 11 -10.63 0.41 -2.76
C VAL A 11 -11.05 -1.05 -2.62
N ASP A 12 -10.44 -1.93 -3.42
CA ASP A 12 -10.59 -3.37 -3.28
C ASP A 12 -10.07 -3.81 -1.89
N PRO A 13 -10.92 -4.38 -1.01
CA PRO A 13 -10.51 -4.86 0.30
C PRO A 13 -9.39 -5.89 0.25
N SER A 14 -9.24 -6.59 -0.87
CA SER A 14 -8.15 -7.55 -1.10
C SER A 14 -6.76 -6.89 -1.08
N LEU A 15 -6.67 -5.57 -1.29
CA LEU A 15 -5.44 -4.79 -1.16
C LEU A 15 -4.97 -4.63 0.29
N LEU A 16 -5.85 -4.86 1.27
CA LEU A 16 -5.53 -4.78 2.69
C LEU A 16 -4.92 -6.08 3.25
N ILE A 17 -4.82 -7.12 2.43
CA ILE A 17 -4.25 -8.41 2.82
C ILE A 17 -2.74 -8.33 2.59
N GLU A 18 -1.96 -8.23 3.66
CA GLU A 18 -0.51 -8.32 3.58
C GLU A 18 -0.13 -9.73 3.11
N ARG A 19 0.39 -9.81 1.88
CA ARG A 19 0.91 -11.08 1.36
C ARG A 19 2.27 -11.29 2.00
N ASP A 20 2.40 -12.36 2.79
CA ASP A 20 3.70 -12.90 3.17
C ASP A 20 4.41 -13.36 1.89
N VAL A 21 5.09 -12.42 1.24
CA VAL A 21 6.26 -12.77 0.45
C VAL A 21 7.30 -13.18 1.48
N ALA A 22 7.27 -14.46 1.87
CA ALA A 22 8.45 -15.08 2.43
C ALA A 22 9.63 -14.64 1.56
N ASP A 23 10.67 -14.06 2.15
CA ASP A 23 11.89 -13.74 1.45
C ASP A 23 12.49 -15.08 0.98
N VAL A 24 12.06 -15.53 -0.20
CA VAL A 24 12.51 -16.78 -0.80
C VAL A 24 13.88 -16.48 -1.40
N ASP A 25 14.91 -16.63 -0.58
CA ASP A 25 16.20 -17.09 -1.06
C ASP A 25 16.04 -18.56 -1.48
N ASP A 26 15.57 -18.79 -2.70
CA ASP A 26 15.76 -20.07 -3.39
C ASP A 26 15.80 -19.82 -4.90
N GLY A 27 17.00 -19.96 -5.45
CA GLY A 27 17.32 -19.73 -6.86
C GLY A 27 16.75 -20.81 -7.79
N ARG A 28 15.42 -20.93 -7.89
CA ARG A 28 14.77 -21.74 -8.93
C ARG A 28 13.61 -21.00 -9.59
N TYR A 29 13.87 -20.53 -10.81
CA TYR A 29 12.86 -20.10 -11.78
C TYR A 29 11.98 -21.29 -12.16
N GLN A 30 10.87 -21.47 -11.46
CA GLN A 30 9.79 -22.37 -11.90
C GLN A 30 8.63 -21.52 -12.43
N ASN A 31 8.45 -21.57 -13.75
CA ASN A 31 7.38 -20.89 -14.49
C ASN A 31 6.03 -21.59 -14.32
N ASP A 32 5.55 -21.72 -13.08
CA ASP A 32 4.18 -22.18 -12.83
C ASP A 32 3.34 -20.99 -12.38
N MET A 33 2.70 -20.34 -13.35
CA MET A 33 1.71 -19.27 -13.15
C MET A 33 0.41 -19.81 -12.53
N ARG A 34 0.50 -20.55 -11.42
CA ARG A 34 -0.65 -20.80 -10.57
C ARG A 34 -0.82 -19.57 -9.69
N ALA A 35 -1.90 -18.83 -9.91
CA ALA A 35 -2.37 -17.84 -8.96
C ALA A 35 -2.39 -18.52 -7.58
N ARG A 36 -1.46 -18.11 -6.69
CA ARG A 36 -1.43 -18.64 -5.33
C ARG A 36 -2.79 -18.34 -4.71
N PRO A 37 -3.45 -19.31 -4.05
CA PRO A 37 -4.70 -19.05 -3.36
C PRO A 37 -4.51 -17.85 -2.43
N ILE A 38 -5.46 -16.92 -2.41
CA ILE A 38 -5.53 -15.88 -1.39
C ILE A 38 -5.81 -16.62 -0.08
N THR A 39 -4.76 -17.09 0.59
CA THR A 39 -4.87 -17.64 1.92
C THR A 39 -5.11 -16.46 2.85
N SER A 40 -6.37 -16.20 3.16
CA SER A 40 -6.81 -15.21 4.14
C SER A 40 -6.39 -15.64 5.54
N TYR A 41 -5.09 -15.61 5.83
CA TYR A 41 -4.62 -15.60 7.21
C TYR A 41 -4.73 -14.16 7.68
N GLN A 42 -5.82 -13.87 8.41
CA GLN A 42 -6.03 -12.59 9.08
C GLN A 42 -5.10 -12.45 10.30
N ASP A 43 -3.80 -12.68 10.13
CA ASP A 43 -2.79 -12.52 11.19
C ASP A 43 -2.01 -11.20 11.05
N GLY A 44 -2.57 -10.24 10.31
CA GLY A 44 -2.19 -8.85 10.47
C GLY A 44 -2.86 -8.31 11.73
N SER A 45 -2.07 -7.92 12.75
CA SER A 45 -2.60 -7.16 13.90
C SER A 45 -3.53 -6.04 13.38
N PRO A 46 -4.69 -5.77 14.01
CA PRO A 46 -5.61 -4.71 13.59
C PRO A 46 -4.92 -3.33 13.40
N ILE A 47 -3.82 -3.11 14.12
CA ILE A 47 -2.97 -1.92 14.02
C ILE A 47 -2.21 -1.88 12.69
N GLN A 48 -1.78 -3.01 12.15
CA GLN A 48 -1.10 -3.11 10.85
C GLN A 48 -2.07 -2.84 9.70
N THR A 49 -3.26 -3.45 9.73
CA THR A 49 -4.30 -3.25 8.70
C THR A 49 -4.73 -1.78 8.62
N LYS A 50 -4.99 -1.13 9.76
CA LYS A 50 -5.36 0.28 9.80
C LYS A 50 -4.26 1.20 9.27
N ARG A 51 -2.99 0.87 9.51
CA ARG A 51 -1.88 1.71 9.04
C ARG A 51 -1.51 1.45 7.57
N LEU A 52 -1.80 0.26 7.05
CA LEU A 52 -1.75 -0.04 5.62
C LEU A 52 -2.84 0.76 4.88
N GLU A 53 -4.06 0.79 5.43
CA GLU A 53 -5.16 1.63 4.95
C GLU A 53 -4.76 3.11 4.90
N ASP A 54 -4.17 3.65 5.97
CA ASP A 54 -3.65 5.03 5.98
C ASP A 54 -2.62 5.29 4.87
N CYS A 55 -1.73 4.32 4.58
CA CYS A 55 -0.77 4.42 3.49
C CYS A 55 -1.46 4.43 2.12
N LEU A 56 -2.46 3.57 1.91
CA LEU A 56 -3.23 3.52 0.67
C LEU A 56 -4.02 4.82 0.45
N VAL A 57 -4.69 5.34 1.48
CA VAL A 57 -5.37 6.63 1.43
C VAL A 57 -4.40 7.73 1.01
N SER A 58 -3.19 7.75 1.59
CA SER A 58 -2.15 8.71 1.23
C SER A 58 -1.73 8.61 -0.24
N VAL A 59 -1.53 7.39 -0.76
CA VAL A 59 -1.19 7.15 -2.18
C VAL A 59 -2.32 7.62 -3.10
N MET A 60 -3.58 7.31 -2.77
CA MET A 60 -4.73 7.74 -3.56
C MET A 60 -4.85 9.26 -3.60
N GLN A 61 -4.67 9.95 -2.47
CA GLN A 61 -4.66 11.42 -2.42
C GLN A 61 -3.54 12.03 -3.27
N ILE A 62 -2.36 11.40 -3.31
CA ILE A 62 -1.27 11.81 -4.19
C ILE A 62 -1.71 11.64 -5.66
N GLY A 63 -2.21 10.46 -6.03
CA GLY A 63 -2.70 10.16 -7.37
C GLY A 63 -3.77 11.14 -7.85
N LEU A 64 -4.78 11.42 -7.02
CA LEU A 64 -5.81 12.42 -7.30
C LEU A 64 -5.22 13.80 -7.58
N SER A 65 -4.21 14.21 -6.79
CA SER A 65 -3.56 15.51 -7.00
C SER A 65 -2.69 15.57 -8.27
N CYS A 66 -2.24 14.44 -8.78
CA CYS A 66 -1.53 14.34 -10.06
C CYS A 66 -2.49 14.30 -11.25
N SER A 67 -3.69 13.78 -11.05
CA SER A 67 -4.72 13.60 -12.08
C SER A 67 -5.67 14.80 -12.23
N ALA A 68 -5.34 15.96 -11.65
CA ALA A 68 -6.13 17.17 -11.85
C ALA A 68 -6.23 17.53 -13.35
N ILE A 69 -7.41 17.99 -13.77
CA ILE A 69 -7.71 18.33 -15.17
C ILE A 69 -6.75 19.41 -15.65
N SER A 70 -6.62 20.50 -14.89
CA SER A 70 -5.69 21.58 -15.21
C SER A 70 -4.27 21.26 -14.73
N PRO A 71 -3.23 21.45 -15.58
CA PRO A 71 -1.84 21.33 -15.15
C PRO A 71 -1.45 22.24 -13.98
N THR A 72 -2.05 23.44 -13.88
CA THR A 72 -1.74 24.40 -12.82
C THR A 72 -2.29 23.98 -11.45
N GLU A 73 -3.30 23.12 -11.43
CA GLU A 73 -3.87 22.55 -10.20
C GLU A 73 -3.12 21.28 -9.76
N ARG A 74 -2.28 20.71 -10.63
CA ARG A 74 -1.49 19.53 -10.29
C ARG A 74 -0.41 19.92 -9.30
N LYS A 75 -0.21 19.03 -8.33
CA LYS A 75 0.84 19.20 -7.34
C LYS A 75 2.21 19.16 -8.02
N GLN A 76 3.12 20.02 -7.59
CA GLN A 76 4.49 20.03 -8.11
C GLN A 76 5.17 18.67 -7.91
N MET A 77 5.89 18.22 -8.94
CA MET A 77 6.47 16.87 -8.96
C MET A 77 7.42 16.60 -7.79
N TYR A 78 8.20 17.60 -7.37
CA TYR A 78 9.11 17.42 -6.21
C TYR A 78 8.32 17.10 -4.93
N VAL A 79 7.15 17.73 -4.74
CA VAL A 79 6.27 17.48 -3.58
C VAL A 79 5.67 16.08 -3.67
N VAL A 80 5.25 15.67 -4.87
CA VAL A 80 4.72 14.33 -5.13
C VAL A 80 5.75 13.27 -4.74
N VAL A 81 6.98 13.37 -5.26
CA VAL A 81 8.06 12.43 -4.96
C VAL A 81 8.39 12.40 -3.46
N ASN A 82 8.46 13.56 -2.81
CA ASN A 82 8.72 13.64 -1.37
C ASN A 82 7.63 12.96 -0.53
N LYS A 83 6.36 13.20 -0.86
CA LYS A 83 5.24 12.53 -0.19
C LYS A 83 5.26 11.02 -0.43
N MET A 84 5.51 10.59 -1.67
CA MET A 84 5.52 9.16 -2.02
C MET A 84 6.66 8.40 -1.31
N LYS A 85 7.84 9.02 -1.19
CA LYS A 85 8.95 8.49 -0.36
C LYS A 85 8.54 8.38 1.11
N ALA A 86 7.97 9.44 1.68
CA ALA A 86 7.54 9.45 3.07
C ALA A 86 6.48 8.37 3.36
N THR A 87 5.50 8.19 2.46
CA THR A 87 4.48 7.14 2.58
C THR A 87 5.11 5.75 2.54
N ARG A 88 6.02 5.48 1.59
CA ARG A 88 6.75 4.21 1.50
C ARG A 88 7.59 3.95 2.74
N ASP A 89 8.35 4.94 3.20
CA ASP A 89 9.25 4.79 4.33
C ASP A 89 8.46 4.60 5.64
N SER A 90 7.32 5.27 5.78
CA SER A 90 6.35 5.02 6.85
C SER A 90 5.94 3.55 6.85
N TYR A 91 5.43 3.04 5.72
CA TYR A 91 5.00 1.65 5.54
C TYR A 91 6.10 0.63 5.88
N LEU A 92 7.31 0.81 5.34
CA LEU A 92 8.44 -0.10 5.61
C LEU A 92 8.89 -0.08 7.07
N ASN A 93 8.82 1.08 7.73
CA ASN A 93 9.06 1.16 9.17
C ASN A 93 7.97 0.42 9.98
N LEU A 94 6.75 0.30 9.47
CA LEU A 94 5.68 -0.48 10.11
C LEU A 94 6.00 -1.96 10.07
N ARG A 95 6.30 -2.47 8.87
CA ARG A 95 6.60 -3.88 8.64
C ARG A 95 7.81 -4.34 9.45
N ARG A 96 8.83 -3.48 9.59
CA ARG A 96 9.98 -3.78 10.47
C ARG A 96 9.60 -3.85 11.95
N ARG A 97 8.66 -3.04 12.42
CA ARG A 97 8.20 -3.07 13.82
C ARG A 97 7.32 -4.28 14.10
N SER A 98 6.40 -4.65 13.19
CA SER A 98 5.56 -5.84 13.39
C SER A 98 6.36 -7.13 13.47
N GLN A 99 7.39 -7.27 12.64
CA GLN A 99 8.33 -8.40 12.69
C GLN A 99 9.14 -8.47 14.01
N GLN A 100 9.34 -7.35 14.72
CA GLN A 100 10.03 -7.32 16.01
C GLN A 100 9.14 -7.79 17.17
N TYR A 101 7.82 -7.59 17.10
CA TYR A 101 6.88 -8.02 18.16
C TYR A 101 6.41 -9.47 18.00
N ALA A 102 6.71 -10.13 16.87
CA ALA A 102 6.38 -11.53 16.60
C ALA A 102 7.50 -12.52 17.00
N ARG A 103 8.47 -12.10 17.82
CA ARG A 103 9.57 -12.92 18.34
C ARG A 103 9.45 -13.13 19.84
#